data_AF-A0A3G1L0U4-F1
#
_entry.id   AF-A0A3G1L0U4-F1
#
_cell.length_a   1.000
_cell.length_b   1.000
_cell.length_c   1.000
_cell.angle_alpha   90.00
_cell.angle_beta   90.00
_cell.angle_gamma   90.00
#
_symmetry.space_group_name_H-M   'P 1'
#
loop_
_entity.id
_entity.type
_entity.pdbx_description
1 polymer ?
#
loop_
_entity_poly.entity_id
_entity_poly.type
_entity_poly.pdbx_seq_one_letter_code
_entity_poly.pdbx_strand_id
1 'polypeptide(L)' 'MILEIKTYFLKEKDEDLGDLAAGLILDFFLEKLAPHAYNQGVYDSYKYMSERTEDLLGILK' A
#
# COMPACT_ATOMS: atom_id res chain seq x y z
N MET A 1 -4.04 12.14 -5.24
CA MET A 1 -3.97 11.73 -3.82
C MET A 1 -4.31 12.86 -2.85
N ILE A 2 -3.73 14.06 -3.00
CA ILE A 2 -4.03 15.22 -2.14
C ILE A 2 -5.51 15.61 -2.16
N LEU A 3 -6.10 15.72 -3.36
CA LEU A 3 -7.52 16.06 -3.52
C LEU A 3 -8.44 15.02 -2.89
N GLU A 4 -8.08 13.74 -2.98
CA GLU A 4 -8.82 12.61 -2.47
C GLU A 4 -8.79 12.58 -0.93
N ILE A 5 -7.64 12.87 -0.34
CA ILE A 5 -7.51 13.07 1.12
C ILE A 5 -8.39 14.24 1.56
N LYS A 6 -8.28 15.39 0.90
CA LYS A 6 -9.12 16.57 1.19
C LYS A 6 -10.61 16.25 1.08
N THR A 7 -11.00 15.55 0.02
CA THR A 7 -12.39 15.14 -0.22
C THR A 7 -12.89 14.18 0.85
N TYR A 8 -12.05 13.23 1.28
CA TYR A 8 -12.39 12.30 2.34
C TYR A 8 -12.62 13.03 3.66
N PHE A 9 -11.72 13.93 4.06
CA PHE A 9 -11.87 14.69 5.30
C PHE A 9 -13.07 15.64 5.26
N LEU A 10 -13.31 16.30 4.13
CA LEU A 10 -14.49 17.14 3.98
C LEU A 10 -15.79 16.32 4.13
N LYS A 11 -15.85 15.12 3.53
CA LYS A 11 -17.06 14.28 3.58
C LYS A 11 -17.27 13.58 4.92
N GLU A 12 -16.22 13.03 5.49
CA GLU A 12 -16.31 12.15 6.66
C GLU A 12 -16.09 12.89 7.98
N LYS A 13 -15.49 14.09 7.93
CA LYS A 13 -15.12 14.90 9.10
C LYS A 13 -15.64 16.34 9.06
N ASP A 14 -16.28 16.77 7.98
CA ASP A 14 -16.71 18.17 7.74
C ASP A 14 -15.54 19.16 7.89
N GLU A 15 -14.33 18.70 7.55
CA GLU A 15 -13.08 19.46 7.71
C GLU A 15 -12.51 19.84 6.33
N ASP A 16 -12.43 21.14 6.05
CA ASP A 16 -11.81 21.65 4.83
C ASP A 16 -10.29 21.74 5.00
N LEU A 17 -9.58 20.82 4.36
CA LEU A 17 -8.14 20.67 4.47
C LEU A 17 -7.39 21.46 3.39
N GLY A 18 -6.40 22.23 3.82
CA GLY A 18 -5.44 22.87 2.91
C GLY A 18 -4.48 21.85 2.27
N ASP A 19 -3.88 22.21 1.12
CA ASP A 19 -3.00 21.30 0.37
C ASP A 19 -1.75 20.89 1.16
N LEU A 20 -1.19 21.81 1.96
CA LEU A 20 -0.03 21.51 2.81
C LEU A 20 -0.35 20.43 3.85
N ALA A 21 -1.48 20.58 4.55
CA ALA A 21 -1.86 19.63 5.59
C ALA A 21 -2.23 18.26 5.00
N ALA A 22 -2.92 18.23 3.85
CA ALA A 22 -3.16 16.99 3.12
C ALA A 22 -1.86 16.35 2.60
N GLY A 23 -0.85 17.15 2.24
CA GLY A 23 0.49 16.70 1.91
C GLY A 23 1.18 15.99 3.05
N LEU A 24 1.20 16.61 4.24
CA LEU A 24 1.80 16.01 5.43
C LEU A 24 1.13 14.69 5.83
N ILE A 25 -0.19 14.59 5.67
CA ILE A 25 -0.93 13.32 5.89
C ILE A 25 -0.49 12.26 4.89
N LEU A 26 -0.38 12.62 3.61
CA LEU A 26 0.09 11.70 2.57
C LEU A 26 1.52 11.22 2.88
N ASP A 27 2.42 12.13 3.22
CA ASP A 27 3.81 11.82 3.56
C ASP A 27 3.89 10.86 4.75
N PHE A 28 3.08 11.08 5.80
CA PHE A 28 3.00 10.17 6.93
C PHE A 28 2.61 8.75 6.52
N PHE A 29 1.59 8.59 5.67
CA PHE A 29 1.20 7.26 5.20
C PHE A 29 2.27 6.61 4.32
N LEU A 30 2.93 7.39 3.46
CA LEU A 30 4.00 6.89 2.60
C LEU A 30 5.25 6.49 3.40
N GLU A 31 5.60 7.20 4.45
CA GLU A 31 6.78 6.88 5.27
C GLU A 31 6.51 5.78 6.29
N LYS A 32 5.30 5.73 6.86
CA LYS A 32 5.01 4.84 8.00
C LYS A 32 4.24 3.60 7.61
N LEU A 33 3.34 3.66 6.62
CA LEU A 33 2.46 2.54 6.28
C LEU A 33 2.90 1.84 4.99
N ALA A 34 3.27 2.60 3.96
CA ALA A 34 3.59 2.04 2.65
C ALA A 34 4.73 1.01 2.68
N PRO A 35 5.84 1.17 3.44
CA PRO A 35 6.91 0.16 3.46
C PRO A 35 6.42 -1.19 3.96
N HIS A 36 5.51 -1.23 4.93
CA HIS A 36 4.95 -2.49 5.42
C HIS A 36 4.13 -3.19 4.33
N ALA A 37 3.23 -2.47 3.66
CA ALA A 37 2.39 -3.02 2.61
C ALA A 37 3.20 -3.48 1.39
N TYR A 38 4.14 -2.65 0.92
CA TYR A 38 4.99 -3.00 -0.23
C TYR A 38 5.93 -4.16 0.08
N ASN A 39 6.61 -4.15 1.22
CA ASN A 39 7.52 -5.25 1.59
C ASN A 39 6.77 -6.56 1.77
N GLN A 40 5.58 -6.52 2.38
CA GLN A 40 4.73 -7.70 2.48
C GLN A 40 4.29 -8.18 1.10
N GLY A 41 3.87 -7.28 0.20
CA GLY A 41 3.50 -7.65 -1.17
C GLY A 41 4.65 -8.28 -1.96
N VAL A 42 5.89 -7.80 -1.77
CA VAL A 42 7.09 -8.42 -2.36
C VAL A 42 7.31 -9.83 -1.80
N TYR A 43 7.20 -9.99 -0.48
CA TYR A 43 7.35 -11.29 0.17
C TYR A 43 6.28 -12.29 -0.26
N ASP A 44 5.03 -11.85 -0.35
CA ASP A 44 3.90 -12.66 -0.80
C ASP A 44 4.09 -13.10 -2.26
N SER A 45 4.60 -12.20 -3.12
CA SER A 45 4.95 -12.51 -4.51
C SER A 45 6.07 -13.55 -4.59
N TYR A 46 7.11 -13.41 -3.77
CA TYR A 46 8.19 -14.38 -3.66
C TYR A 46 7.67 -15.76 -3.24
N LYS A 47 6.81 -15.81 -2.22
CA LYS A 47 6.22 -17.06 -1.73
C LYS A 47 5.39 -17.74 -2.81
N TYR A 48 4.51 -16.99 -3.47
CA TYR A 48 3.70 -17.50 -4.57
C TYR A 48 4.57 -18.10 -5.67
N MET A 49 5.60 -17.36 -6.13
CA MET A 49 6.48 -17.87 -7.18
C MET A 49 7.25 -19.12 -6.74
N SER A 50 7.70 -19.17 -5.49
CA SER A 50 8.40 -20.33 -4.94
C SER A 50 7.52 -21.58 -4.97
N GLU A 51 6.27 -21.47 -4.50
CA GLU A 51 5.28 -22.56 -4.57
C GLU A 51 5.08 -23.04 -6.02
N ARG A 52 4.94 -22.13 -6.99
CA ARG A 52 4.80 -22.50 -8.41
C ARG A 52 6.04 -23.21 -8.96
N THR A 53 7.23 -22.83 -8.52
CA THR A 53 8.47 -23.52 -8.95
C THR A 53 8.61 -24.91 -8.32
N GLU A 54 8.16 -25.09 -7.08
CA GLU A 54 8.12 -26.39 -6.41
C GLU A 54 7.13 -27.34 -7.12
N ASP A 55 5.94 -26.85 -7.45
CA ASP A 55 4.94 -27.60 -8.24
C ASP A 55 5.54 -28.09 -9.57
N LEU A 56 6.29 -27.22 -10.27
CA LEU A 56 6.93 -27.55 -11.54
C LEU A 56 7.99 -28.64 -11.38
N LEU A 57 8.83 -28.57 -10.34
CA LEU A 57 9.83 -29.60 -10.05
C LEU A 57 9.18 -30.94 -9.67
N GLY A 58 8.00 -30.90 -9.05
CA GLY A 58 7.22 -32.09 -8.72
C GLY A 58 6.88 -32.98 -9.92
N ILE A 59 6.85 -32.43 -11.15
CA ILE A 59 6.58 -33.18 -12.39
C ILE A 59 7.71 -34.19 -12.71
N LEU A 60 8.92 -33.98 -12.20
CA LEU A 60 10.08 -34.87 -12.46
C LEU A 60 10.09 -36.14 -11.60
N LYS A 61 9.14 -36.29 -10.66
CA LYS A 61 9.02 -37.46 -9.77
C LYS A 61 8.00 -38.45 -10.31
#